data_AF-A0A0A0IJA7-F1
#
_entry.id   AF-A0A0A0IJA7-F1
#
_cell.length_a   1.000
_cell.length_b   1.000
_cell.length_c   1.000
_cell.angle_alpha   90.00
_cell.angle_beta   90.00
_cell.angle_gamma   90.00
#
_symmetry.space_group_name_H-M   'P 1'
#
loop_
_entity.id
_entity.type
_entity.pdbx_description
1 polymer ?
#
loop_
_entity_poly.entity_id
_entity_poly.type
_entity_poly.pdbx_seq_one_letter_code
_entity_poly.pdbx_strand_id
1 'polypeptide(L)' 'MNKALTVLIDSINAQLAVLNANDFKIYDEENSEYYLSEVYYNSEDDELKCRFKEELKYE' A
#
# COMPACT_ATOMS: atom_id res chain seq x y z
N MET A 1 6.88 18.42 2.05
CA MET A 1 5.65 17.71 2.45
C MET A 1 5.30 18.09 3.89
N ASN A 2 4.02 18.31 4.20
CA ASN A 2 3.54 18.65 5.55
C ASN A 2 3.80 17.49 6.53
N LYS A 3 4.29 17.78 7.75
CA LYS A 3 4.53 16.79 8.82
C LYS A 3 3.32 15.89 9.12
N ALA A 4 2.10 16.45 9.14
CA ALA A 4 0.87 15.69 9.34
C ALA A 4 0.63 14.67 8.22
N LEU A 5 0.87 15.06 6.96
CA LEU A 5 0.75 14.16 5.81
C LEU A 5 1.80 13.05 5.87
N THR A 6 3.04 13.39 6.23
CA THR A 6 4.11 12.40 6.44
C THR A 6 3.73 11.39 7.52
N VAL A 7 3.28 11.85 8.69
CA VAL A 7 2.85 10.98 9.78
C VAL A 7 1.68 10.07 9.38
N LEU A 8 0.73 10.58 8.58
CA LEU A 8 -0.38 9.77 8.06
C LEU A 8 0.12 8.64 7.15
N ILE A 9 0.96 8.97 6.17
CA ILE A 9 1.52 8.00 5.22
C ILE A 9 2.34 6.93 5.96
N ASP A 10 3.21 7.36 6.88
CA ASP A 10 4.04 6.45 7.68
C ASP A 10 3.17 5.52 8.55
N SER A 11 2.09 6.04 9.14
CA SER A 11 1.16 5.25 9.95
C SER A 11 0.40 4.20 9.13
N ILE A 12 -0.04 4.54 7.92
CA ILE A 12 -0.70 3.59 7.01
C ILE A 12 0.29 2.51 6.58
N ASN A 13 1.49 2.90 6.15
CA ASN A 13 2.52 1.96 5.70
C ASN A 13 3.00 1.02 6.82
N ALA A 14 3.05 1.47 8.08
CA ALA A 14 3.34 0.61 9.22
C ALA A 14 2.27 -0.49 9.40
N GLN A 15 0.99 -0.16 9.21
CA GLN A 15 -0.11 -1.13 9.28
C GLN A 15 -0.03 -2.13 8.10
N LEU A 16 0.20 -1.63 6.88
CA LEU A 16 0.39 -2.47 5.69
C LEU A 16 1.56 -3.43 5.86
N ALA A 17 2.67 -2.99 6.44
CA ALA A 17 3.83 -3.85 6.70
C ALA A 17 3.48 -5.02 7.63
N VAL A 18 2.71 -4.77 8.70
CA VAL A 18 2.25 -5.83 9.62
C VAL A 18 1.31 -6.79 8.90
N LEU A 19 0.33 -6.29 8.15
CA LEU A 19 -0.62 -7.11 7.40
C LEU A 19 0.09 -8.01 6.38
N ASN A 20 0.96 -7.41 5.56
CA ASN A 20 1.67 -8.10 4.49
C ASN A 20 2.65 -9.16 5.02
N ALA A 21 3.27 -8.93 6.18
CA ALA A 21 4.17 -9.88 6.82
C ALA A 21 3.47 -11.08 7.49
N ASN A 22 2.16 -11.00 7.72
CA ASN A 22 1.37 -12.03 8.39
C ASN A 22 0.35 -12.70 7.44
N ASP A 23 0.53 -12.58 6.12
CA ASP A 23 -0.36 -13.10 5.07
C ASP A 23 -1.81 -12.60 5.13
N PHE A 24 -2.04 -11.46 5.80
CA PHE A 24 -3.32 -10.73 5.79
C PHE A 24 -3.30 -9.59 4.76
N LYS A 25 -2.80 -9.88 3.55
CA LYS A 25 -2.65 -8.90 2.47
C LYS A 25 -4.03 -8.38 2.03
N ILE A 26 -4.10 -7.09 1.71
CA ILE A 26 -5.29 -6.46 1.13
C ILE A 26 -5.16 -6.53 -0.39
N TYR A 27 -5.98 -7.36 -1.03
CA TYR A 27 -5.93 -7.57 -2.48
C TYR A 27 -6.81 -6.58 -3.24
N ASP A 28 -6.42 -6.31 -4.48
CA ASP A 28 -7.26 -5.63 -5.46
C ASP A 28 -8.39 -6.58 -5.89
N GLU A 29 -9.64 -6.11 -5.82
CA GLU A 29 -10.81 -6.87 -6.25
C GLU A 29 -10.82 -7.11 -7.77
N GLU A 30 -10.35 -6.14 -8.55
CA GLU A 30 -10.29 -6.24 -10.01
C GLU A 30 -9.07 -7.03 -10.50
N ASN A 31 -8.00 -7.07 -9.69
CA ASN A 31 -6.74 -7.78 -9.99
C ASN A 31 -6.32 -8.66 -8.81
N SER A 32 -6.98 -9.79 -8.61
CA SER A 32 -6.80 -10.67 -7.42
C SER A 32 -5.39 -11.22 -7.19
N GLU A 33 -4.50 -11.10 -8.17
CA GLU A 33 -3.07 -11.46 -8.09
C GLU A 33 -2.22 -10.34 -7.48
N TYR A 34 -2.80 -9.17 -7.25
CA TYR A 34 -2.11 -7.98 -6.78
C TYR A 34 -2.62 -7.55 -5.41
N TYR A 35 -1.68 -7.16 -4.54
CA TYR A 35 -1.99 -6.66 -3.20
C TYR A 35 -1.39 -5.28 -2.94
N LEU A 36 -2.07 -4.53 -2.08
CA LEU A 36 -1.66 -3.20 -1.64
C LEU A 36 -0.35 -3.27 -0.84
N SER A 37 0.72 -2.73 -1.42
CA SER A 37 2.07 -2.81 -0.83
C SER A 37 2.46 -1.55 -0.04
N GLU A 38 2.06 -0.37 -0.51
CA GLU A 38 2.34 0.91 0.12
C GLU A 38 1.35 1.99 -0.35
N VAL A 39 1.25 3.05 0.44
CA VAL A 39 0.63 4.34 0.11
C VAL A 39 1.72 5.41 0.07
N TYR A 40 1.62 6.34 -0.88
CA TYR A 40 2.56 7.45 -1.04
C TYR A 40 1.83 8.71 -1.54
N TYR A 41 2.44 9.87 -1.32
CA TYR A 41 1.98 11.12 -1.89
C TYR A 41 2.61 11.35 -3.26
N ASN A 42 1.78 11.52 -4.28
CA ASN A 42 2.20 11.96 -5.61
C ASN A 42 2.07 13.48 -5.71
N SER A 43 3.20 14.17 -5.82
CA SER A 43 3.25 15.63 -5.92
C SER A 43 2.87 16.20 -7.29
N GLU A 44 2.87 15.39 -8.35
CA GLU A 44 2.46 15.82 -9.69
C GLU A 44 0.95 16.04 -9.75
N ASP A 45 0.20 15.13 -9.12
CA ASP A 45 -1.27 15.13 -9.14
C ASP A 45 -1.89 15.70 -7.84
N ASP A 46 -1.08 16.01 -6.83
CA ASP A 46 -1.52 16.41 -5.47
C ASP A 46 -2.47 15.38 -4.81
N GLU A 47 -2.13 14.10 -4.95
CA GLU A 47 -2.98 12.98 -4.52
C GLU A 47 -2.22 11.96 -3.68
N LEU A 48 -2.94 11.25 -2.80
CA LEU A 48 -2.46 10.00 -2.23
C LEU A 48 -2.72 8.88 -3.24
N LYS A 49 -1.66 8.16 -3.60
CA LYS A 49 -1.72 6.98 -4.46
C LYS A 49 -1.22 5.77 -3.71
N CYS A 50 -1.55 4.60 -4.23
CA CYS A 50 -1.08 3.33 -3.71
C CYS A 50 -0.29 2.57 -4.77
N ARG A 51 0.59 1.68 -4.31
CA ARG A 51 1.32 0.77 -5.18
C ARG A 51 0.87 -0.65 -4.89
N PHE A 52 0.55 -1.38 -5.95
CA PHE A 52 0.27 -2.79 -5.89
C PHE A 52 1.52 -3.61 -6.21
N LYS A 53 1.65 -4.77 -5.56
CA LYS A 53 2.65 -5.80 -5.89
C LYS A 53 1.93 -7.08 -6.28
N GLU A 54 2.44 -7.72 -7.31
CA GLU A 54 2.00 -9.05 -7.73
C GLU A 54 2.44 -10.08 -6.70
N GLU A 55 1.55 -11.01 -6.38
CA GLU A 55 1.84 -12.21 -5.62
C GLU A 55 1.63 -13.44 -6.50
N LEU A 56 2.75 -13.98 -6.97
CA LEU A 56 2.77 -15.25 -7.68
C LEU A 56 2.44 -16.37 -6.69
N LYS A 57 1.21 -16.88 -6.76
CA LYS A 57 0.82 -18.12 -6.08
C LYS A 57 1.37 -19.28 -6.90
N TYR A 58 2.51 -19.83 -6.50
CA TYR A 58 2.96 -21.11 -7.05
C TYR A 58 2.01 -22.20 -6.52
N GLU A 59 1.31 -22.87 -7.44
CA GLU A 59 0.49 -24.07 -7.16
C GLU A 59 1.34 -25.28 -6.72
#